data_AF-A0A929GNN3-F1
#
_entry.id   AF-A0A929GNN3-F1
#
_cell.length_a   1.000
_cell.length_b   1.000
_cell.length_c   1.000
_cell.angle_alpha   90.00
_cell.angle_beta   90.00
_cell.angle_gamma   90.00
#
_symmetry.space_group_name_H-M   'P 1'
#
loop_
_entity.id
_entity.type
_entity.pdbx_description
1 polymer ?
#
loop_
_entity_poly.entity_id
_entity_poly.type
_entity_poly.pdbx_seq_one_letter_code
_entity_poly.pdbx_strand_id
1 'polypeptide(L)'
;MINFFRKIRKQLANENKFQKYFRYAFGEVALIMIGIFMALQLNNWNENRKQEQQFKAAIAKVYTSINTNVESLHTFCSKTYKDLAVLEYLINYKRLDSIPVFRSEDLSTYFDLAKSKSFGGFDFNFKKVDSDEIAPWQMPHVLYLLENFILKINTNDTQYYNILLNPNPDSELQNEIAQEIVGFSNNLSYQSFVSSKGVSTLLKEALIPEPTSVNVLSSYNDWNSLLKYSFTNAEIEKVENLLQSDALRAALRTLLLNKLVEFAIALNLIEEGINLLQSIKEFNPNVKLNYLNIGIVGDAVNGWLVESTPLVLSDAENSIWEIDLNLKNGHLKFRSNNSWSQNWGGTEFPKARVKYWGGNIPITKGNYHIILNLTENTYEFIKLADD
;
A
#
# COMPACT_ATOMS: atom_id res chain seq x y z
N MET A 1 -38.59 33.76 -32.72
CA MET A 1 -38.64 35.24 -32.65
C MET A 1 -39.94 35.64 -31.97
N ILE A 2 -39.90 36.21 -30.77
CA ILE A 2 -41.11 36.54 -30.00
C ILE A 2 -41.98 37.49 -30.85
N ASN A 3 -43.24 37.12 -31.09
CA ASN A 3 -44.17 37.83 -32.00
C ASN A 3 -44.31 39.34 -31.71
N PHE A 4 -44.01 39.74 -30.47
CA PHE A 4 -43.99 41.10 -29.98
C PHE A 4 -42.99 42.01 -30.73
N PHE A 5 -41.71 41.63 -30.79
CA PHE A 5 -40.66 42.44 -31.45
C PHE A 5 -40.83 42.53 -32.96
N ARG A 6 -41.44 41.49 -33.57
CA ARG A 6 -41.78 41.47 -34.99
C ARG A 6 -42.86 42.50 -35.35
N LYS A 7 -43.86 42.72 -34.49
CA LYS A 7 -44.92 43.73 -34.70
C LYS A 7 -44.35 45.14 -34.60
N ILE A 8 -43.51 45.41 -33.61
CA ILE A 8 -42.88 46.73 -33.40
C ILE A 8 -41.98 47.12 -34.58
N ARG A 9 -41.18 46.19 -35.11
CA ARG A 9 -40.34 46.44 -36.30
C ARG A 9 -41.16 46.78 -37.55
N LYS A 10 -42.23 46.02 -37.83
CA LYS A 10 -43.12 46.31 -38.96
C LYS A 10 -43.74 47.71 -38.85
N GLN A 11 -44.16 48.09 -37.65
CA GLN A 11 -44.78 49.40 -37.42
C GLN A 11 -43.77 50.55 -37.59
N LEU A 12 -42.55 50.41 -37.06
CA LEU A 12 -41.49 51.43 -37.18
C LEU A 12 -40.90 51.55 -38.59
N ALA A 13 -40.86 50.46 -39.36
CA ALA A 13 -40.46 50.48 -40.77
C ALA A 13 -41.49 51.20 -41.65
N ASN A 14 -42.79 50.97 -41.40
CA ASN A 14 -43.87 51.66 -42.11
C ASN A 14 -43.92 53.18 -41.83
N GLU A 15 -43.39 53.62 -40.69
CA GLU A 15 -43.34 55.04 -40.30
C GLU A 15 -42.06 55.77 -40.77
N ASN A 16 -41.21 55.19 -41.63
CA ASN A 16 -39.90 55.74 -42.07
C ASN A 16 -38.91 56.09 -40.93
N LYS A 17 -39.06 55.48 -39.74
CA LYS A 17 -38.21 55.77 -38.56
C LYS A 17 -36.96 54.88 -38.53
N PHE A 18 -36.08 55.04 -39.52
CA PHE A 18 -34.87 54.21 -39.72
C PHE A 18 -34.03 54.02 -38.45
N GLN A 19 -33.70 55.11 -37.73
CA GLN A 19 -32.88 55.02 -36.51
C GLN A 19 -33.54 54.19 -35.39
N LYS A 20 -34.87 54.26 -35.25
CA LYS A 20 -35.58 53.46 -34.24
C LYS A 20 -35.60 51.99 -34.68
N TYR A 21 -35.96 51.73 -35.94
CA TYR A 21 -35.93 50.39 -36.51
C TYR A 21 -34.57 49.70 -36.34
N PHE A 22 -33.46 50.39 -36.65
CA PHE A 22 -32.11 49.86 -36.52
C PHE A 22 -31.75 49.51 -35.07
N ARG A 23 -32.04 50.39 -34.10
CA ARG A 23 -31.80 50.11 -32.67
C ARG A 23 -32.57 48.88 -32.18
N TYR A 24 -33.82 48.70 -32.61
CA TYR A 24 -34.62 47.53 -32.22
C TYR A 24 -34.15 46.23 -32.91
N ALA A 25 -33.80 46.28 -34.19
CA ALA A 25 -33.28 45.11 -34.90
C ALA A 25 -31.90 44.68 -34.36
N PHE A 26 -31.01 45.64 -34.09
CA PHE A 26 -29.72 45.37 -33.45
C PHE A 26 -29.90 44.82 -32.04
N GLY A 27 -30.79 45.40 -31.24
CA GLY A 27 -31.09 44.91 -29.89
C GLY A 27 -31.60 43.46 -29.89
N GLU A 28 -32.43 43.08 -30.86
CA GLU A 28 -32.93 41.70 -30.99
C GLU A 28 -31.82 40.70 -31.33
N VAL A 29 -30.94 41.04 -32.29
CA VAL A 29 -29.79 40.20 -32.63
C VAL A 29 -28.81 40.13 -31.47
N ALA A 30 -28.54 41.25 -30.78
CA ALA A 30 -27.69 41.28 -29.59
C ALA A 30 -28.25 40.40 -28.46
N LEU A 31 -29.56 40.44 -28.21
CA LEU A 31 -30.22 39.58 -27.21
C LEU A 31 -30.12 38.09 -27.56
N ILE A 32 -30.31 37.72 -28.83
CA ILE A 32 -30.15 36.32 -29.28
C ILE A 32 -28.69 35.88 -29.13
N MET A 33 -27.74 36.73 -29.53
CA MET A 33 -26.30 36.44 -29.38
C MET A 33 -25.89 36.27 -27.92
N ILE A 34 -26.38 37.14 -27.02
CA ILE A 34 -26.17 37.01 -25.56
C ILE A 34 -26.78 35.71 -25.05
N GLY A 35 -27.99 35.35 -25.50
CA GLY A 35 -28.65 34.10 -25.12
C GLY A 35 -27.86 32.85 -25.52
N ILE A 36 -27.37 32.80 -26.77
CA ILE A 36 -26.54 31.68 -27.27
C ILE A 36 -25.20 31.64 -26.51
N PHE A 37 -24.57 32.80 -26.30
CA PHE A 37 -23.32 32.88 -25.55
C PHE A 37 -23.49 32.36 -24.12
N MET A 38 -24.53 32.78 -23.39
CA MET A 38 -24.80 32.28 -22.05
C MET A 38 -25.09 30.78 -22.02
N ALA A 39 -25.82 30.26 -23.03
CA ALA A 39 -26.09 28.83 -23.13
C ALA A 39 -24.80 28.01 -23.34
N LEU A 40 -23.89 28.49 -24.21
CA LEU A 40 -22.58 27.86 -24.41
C LEU A 40 -21.72 27.92 -23.14
N GLN A 41 -21.68 29.07 -22.46
CA GLN A 41 -20.94 29.23 -21.20
C GLN A 41 -21.46 28.30 -20.10
N LEU A 42 -22.79 28.20 -19.95
CA LEU A 42 -23.42 27.32 -18.97
C LEU A 42 -23.10 25.84 -19.26
N ASN A 43 -23.14 25.45 -20.54
CA ASN A 43 -22.80 24.09 -20.95
C ASN A 43 -21.33 23.76 -20.65
N ASN A 44 -20.41 24.66 -21.00
CA ASN A 44 -18.98 24.48 -20.71
C ASN A 44 -18.72 24.39 -19.20
N TRP A 45 -19.37 25.23 -18.39
CA TRP A 45 -19.25 25.18 -16.93
C TRP A 45 -19.73 23.85 -16.35
N ASN A 46 -20.84 23.32 -16.87
CA ASN A 46 -21.35 22.02 -16.42
C ASN A 46 -20.41 20.86 -16.81
N GLU A 47 -19.84 20.90 -18.01
CA GLU A 47 -18.87 19.91 -18.48
C GLU A 47 -17.60 19.93 -17.61
N ASN A 48 -17.04 21.11 -17.34
CA ASN A 48 -15.86 21.29 -16.49
C ASN A 48 -16.11 20.78 -15.07
N ARG A 49 -17.30 21.03 -14.49
CA ARG A 49 -17.66 20.51 -13.17
C ARG A 49 -17.69 18.98 -13.14
N LYS A 50 -18.21 18.33 -14.19
CA LYS A 50 -18.22 16.86 -14.29
C LYS A 50 -16.81 16.30 -14.40
N GLN A 51 -15.95 16.93 -15.23
CA GLN A 51 -14.55 16.54 -15.37
C GLN A 51 -13.80 16.66 -14.04
N GLU A 52 -13.98 17.77 -13.31
CA GLU A 52 -13.36 17.96 -12.00
C GLU A 52 -13.82 16.91 -10.98
N GLN A 53 -15.10 16.54 -10.97
CA GLN A 53 -15.63 15.47 -10.12
C GLN A 53 -15.03 14.10 -10.47
N GLN A 54 -14.90 13.79 -11.76
CA GLN A 54 -14.26 12.56 -12.22
C GLN A 54 -12.79 12.51 -11.81
N PHE A 55 -12.07 13.63 -11.96
CA PHE A 55 -10.67 13.74 -11.55
C PHE A 55 -10.50 13.54 -10.04
N LYS A 56 -11.32 14.21 -9.22
CA LYS A 56 -11.31 14.02 -7.75
C LYS A 56 -11.62 12.58 -7.34
N ALA A 57 -12.56 11.92 -8.02
CA ALA A 57 -12.87 10.52 -7.77
C ALA A 57 -11.71 9.58 -8.16
N ALA A 58 -11.04 9.86 -9.28
CA ALA A 58 -9.85 9.12 -9.71
C ALA A 58 -8.70 9.30 -8.70
N ILE A 59 -8.44 10.55 -8.27
CA ILE A 59 -7.42 10.85 -7.26
C ILE A 59 -7.65 10.09 -5.96
N ALA A 60 -8.89 9.98 -5.46
CA ALA A 60 -9.15 9.26 -4.22
C ALA A 60 -8.84 7.76 -4.33
N LYS A 61 -9.05 7.16 -5.50
CA LYS A 61 -8.68 5.76 -5.78
C LYS A 61 -7.17 5.59 -5.91
N VAL A 62 -6.51 6.49 -6.62
CA VAL A 62 -5.04 6.54 -6.72
C VAL A 62 -4.39 6.72 -5.35
N TYR A 63 -4.90 7.64 -4.54
CA TYR A 63 -4.46 7.90 -3.17
C TYR A 63 -4.45 6.60 -2.34
N THR A 64 -5.51 5.80 -2.46
CA THR A 64 -5.62 4.51 -1.76
C THR A 64 -4.61 3.48 -2.26
N SER A 65 -4.40 3.43 -3.58
CA SER A 65 -3.43 2.52 -4.19
C SER A 65 -2.00 2.90 -3.80
N ILE A 66 -1.64 4.17 -3.83
CA ILE A 66 -0.32 4.67 -3.41
C ILE A 66 -0.10 4.36 -1.94
N ASN A 67 -1.07 4.64 -1.06
CA ASN A 67 -0.94 4.33 0.37
C ASN A 67 -0.71 2.83 0.61
N THR A 68 -1.50 1.99 -0.07
CA THR A 68 -1.36 0.53 -0.03
C THR A 68 0.03 0.07 -0.48
N ASN A 69 0.56 0.67 -1.55
CA ASN A 69 1.89 0.36 -2.07
C ASN A 69 2.99 0.81 -1.11
N VAL A 70 2.89 2.01 -0.54
CA VAL A 70 3.81 2.53 0.48
C VAL A 70 3.83 1.60 1.70
N GLU A 71 2.68 1.18 2.21
CA GLU A 71 2.61 0.23 3.35
C GLU A 71 3.18 -1.15 3.01
N SER A 72 3.00 -1.61 1.77
CA SER A 72 3.59 -2.87 1.29
C SER A 72 5.12 -2.78 1.20
N LEU A 73 5.64 -1.65 0.72
CA LEU A 73 7.07 -1.34 0.71
C LEU A 73 7.63 -1.25 2.14
N HIS A 74 6.91 -0.64 3.07
CA HIS A 74 7.30 -0.60 4.49
C HIS A 74 7.43 -2.01 5.08
N THR A 75 6.46 -2.88 4.79
CA THR A 75 6.47 -4.28 5.23
C THR A 75 7.68 -5.00 4.64
N PHE A 76 7.98 -4.76 3.37
CA PHE A 76 9.17 -5.29 2.72
C PHE A 76 10.45 -4.81 3.41
N CYS A 77 10.60 -3.51 3.64
CA CYS A 77 11.76 -2.95 4.34
C CYS A 77 11.93 -3.56 5.73
N SER A 78 10.87 -3.62 6.54
CA SER A 78 10.92 -4.21 7.88
C SER A 78 11.45 -5.65 7.88
N LYS A 79 11.04 -6.43 6.88
CA LYS A 79 11.47 -7.81 6.72
C LYS A 79 12.89 -7.92 6.19
N THR A 80 13.22 -7.19 5.12
CA THR A 80 14.56 -7.18 4.55
C THR A 80 15.59 -6.75 5.58
N TYR A 81 15.26 -5.82 6.47
CA TYR A 81 16.11 -5.48 7.61
C TYR A 81 16.47 -6.68 8.49
N LYS A 82 15.48 -7.51 8.86
CA LYS A 82 15.71 -8.74 9.63
C LYS A 82 16.59 -9.71 8.85
N ASP A 83 16.32 -9.89 7.55
CA ASP A 83 17.13 -10.75 6.68
C ASP A 83 18.59 -10.28 6.63
N LEU A 84 18.85 -8.97 6.58
CA LEU A 84 20.21 -8.41 6.58
C LEU A 84 20.96 -8.75 7.88
N ALA A 85 20.32 -8.59 9.04
CA ALA A 85 20.92 -8.97 10.33
C ALA A 85 21.26 -10.47 10.40
N VAL A 86 20.36 -11.32 9.89
CA VAL A 86 20.57 -12.77 9.80
C VAL A 86 21.73 -13.10 8.85
N LEU A 87 21.82 -12.44 7.70
CA LEU A 87 22.89 -12.65 6.73
C LEU A 87 24.26 -12.27 7.31
N GLU A 88 24.36 -11.14 8.02
CA GLU A 88 25.59 -10.75 8.71
C GLU A 88 26.06 -11.79 9.72
N TYR A 89 25.11 -12.35 10.49
CA TYR A 89 25.38 -13.44 11.43
C TYR A 89 25.90 -14.68 10.69
N LEU A 90 25.20 -15.16 9.66
CA LEU A 90 25.55 -16.39 8.94
C LEU A 90 26.89 -16.27 8.21
N ILE A 91 27.22 -15.09 7.66
CA ILE A 91 28.52 -14.85 7.01
C ILE A 91 29.69 -14.97 8.00
N ASN A 92 29.46 -14.64 9.28
CA ASN A 92 30.46 -14.66 10.34
C ASN A 92 30.34 -15.87 11.27
N TYR A 93 29.51 -16.86 10.93
CA TYR A 93 29.23 -18.01 11.79
C TYR A 93 30.52 -18.71 12.23
N LYS A 94 30.73 -18.82 13.56
CA LYS A 94 31.89 -19.46 14.21
C LYS A 94 33.29 -18.98 13.74
N ARG A 95 33.42 -17.78 13.17
CA ARG A 95 34.74 -17.18 12.89
C ARG A 95 35.28 -16.41 14.07
N LEU A 96 36.56 -16.64 14.38
CA LEU A 96 37.32 -15.86 15.37
C LEU A 96 37.68 -14.47 14.83
N ASP A 97 37.95 -14.38 13.53
CA ASP A 97 38.15 -13.12 12.82
C ASP A 97 36.86 -12.72 12.13
N SER A 98 36.02 -11.93 12.81
CA SER A 98 34.85 -11.31 12.19
C SER A 98 35.35 -10.45 11.02
N ILE A 99 34.92 -10.76 9.79
CA ILE A 99 35.16 -9.85 8.67
C ILE A 99 33.98 -8.88 8.67
N PRO A 100 34.19 -7.59 8.94
CA PRO A 100 33.15 -6.60 8.71
C PRO A 100 32.82 -6.66 7.23
N VAL A 101 31.64 -7.15 6.88
CA VAL A 101 31.20 -7.21 5.49
C VAL A 101 30.98 -5.79 4.94
N PHE A 102 30.74 -4.83 5.86
CA PHE A 102 30.73 -3.39 5.69
C PHE A 102 31.41 -2.72 6.88
N ARG A 103 31.90 -1.47 6.73
CA ARG A 103 32.21 -0.65 7.90
C ARG A 103 30.89 -0.40 8.63
N SER A 104 30.86 -0.59 9.95
CA SER A 104 29.67 -0.37 10.78
C SER A 104 29.05 1.02 10.56
N GLU A 105 29.89 1.99 10.20
CA GLU A 105 29.54 3.37 9.85
C GLU A 105 28.62 3.47 8.61
N ASP A 106 28.78 2.62 7.59
CA ASP A 106 27.99 2.69 6.36
C ASP A 106 26.57 2.16 6.57
N LEU A 107 26.45 1.03 7.28
CA LEU A 107 25.16 0.45 7.66
C LEU A 107 24.47 1.29 8.73
N SER A 108 25.19 1.79 9.74
CA SER A 108 24.62 2.69 10.74
C SER A 108 24.12 3.95 10.09
N THR A 109 24.86 4.56 9.16
CA THR A 109 24.38 5.75 8.43
C THR A 109 23.13 5.43 7.60
N TYR A 110 23.08 4.25 6.97
CA TYR A 110 21.89 3.81 6.22
C TYR A 110 20.66 3.60 7.12
N PHE A 111 20.86 2.96 8.27
CA PHE A 111 19.81 2.72 9.25
C PHE A 111 19.41 3.97 10.03
N ASP A 112 20.35 4.86 10.29
CA ASP A 112 20.13 6.16 10.91
C ASP A 112 19.40 7.10 9.93
N LEU A 113 19.65 7.00 8.62
CA LEU A 113 18.86 7.67 7.59
C LEU A 113 17.42 7.13 7.55
N ALA A 114 17.26 5.80 7.60
CA ALA A 114 15.95 5.14 7.65
C ALA A 114 15.17 5.44 8.96
N LYS A 115 15.88 5.68 10.08
CA LYS A 115 15.30 6.04 11.38
C LYS A 115 15.05 7.55 11.55
N SER A 116 15.93 8.40 11.04
CA SER A 116 15.87 9.87 11.21
C SER A 116 14.82 10.54 10.33
N LYS A 117 14.54 9.97 9.15
CA LYS A 117 13.36 10.33 8.37
C LYS A 117 12.16 9.61 9.00
N SER A 118 11.51 10.23 9.98
CA SER A 118 10.27 9.71 10.56
C SER A 118 9.16 9.67 9.49
N PHE A 119 9.10 8.58 8.73
CA PHE A 119 8.09 8.35 7.71
C PHE A 119 6.72 8.21 8.38
N GLY A 120 5.92 9.29 8.36
CA GLY A 120 4.48 9.26 8.68
C GLY A 120 4.08 8.73 10.07
N GLY A 121 4.95 8.77 11.08
CA GLY A 121 4.64 8.26 12.43
C GLY A 121 4.68 6.73 12.57
N PHE A 122 5.26 6.02 11.60
CA PHE A 122 5.56 4.59 11.73
C PHE A 122 6.95 4.40 12.36
N ASP A 123 6.98 3.85 13.58
CA ASP A 123 8.20 3.47 14.26
C ASP A 123 8.72 2.14 13.71
N PHE A 124 9.81 2.20 12.93
CA PHE A 124 10.56 1.02 12.58
C PHE A 124 11.38 0.57 13.80
N ASN A 125 10.76 -0.21 14.68
CA ASN A 125 11.46 -0.92 15.76
C ASN A 125 12.32 -2.05 15.18
N PHE A 126 13.41 -1.64 14.57
CA PHE A 126 14.51 -2.48 14.09
C PHE A 126 15.29 -3.02 15.29
N LYS A 127 14.80 -4.11 15.91
CA LYS A 127 15.63 -4.88 16.85
C LYS A 127 16.66 -5.68 16.06
N LYS A 128 17.92 -5.60 16.47
CA LYS A 128 18.97 -6.51 16.01
C LYS A 128 18.53 -7.94 16.33
N VAL A 129 18.62 -8.85 15.37
CA VAL A 129 18.46 -10.29 15.65
C VAL A 129 19.68 -10.70 16.47
N ASP A 130 19.48 -11.09 17.72
CA ASP A 130 20.58 -11.54 18.56
C ASP A 130 21.07 -12.92 18.04
N SER A 131 22.39 -13.13 18.03
CA SER A 131 23.03 -14.37 17.54
C SER A 131 22.52 -15.65 18.21
N ASP A 132 21.94 -15.49 19.39
CA ASP A 132 21.44 -16.56 20.24
C ASP A 132 20.00 -16.96 19.87
N GLU A 133 19.36 -16.24 18.93
CA GLU A 133 17.99 -16.47 18.47
C GLU A 133 17.87 -17.49 17.32
N ILE A 134 18.99 -17.85 16.65
CA ILE A 134 18.99 -18.84 15.55
C ILE A 134 19.68 -20.12 16.01
N ALA A 135 18.88 -21.10 16.41
CA ALA A 135 19.37 -22.43 16.75
C ALA A 135 19.86 -23.18 15.49
N PRO A 136 20.84 -24.11 15.62
CA PRO A 136 21.39 -24.86 14.49
C PRO A 136 20.32 -25.56 13.62
N TRP A 137 19.27 -26.09 14.25
CA TRP A 137 18.17 -26.76 13.55
C TRP A 137 17.32 -25.82 12.66
N GLN A 138 17.35 -24.50 12.91
CA GLN A 138 16.66 -23.49 12.10
C GLN A 138 17.46 -23.12 10.85
N MET A 139 18.78 -23.31 10.85
CA MET A 139 19.67 -22.83 9.78
C MET A 139 19.28 -23.28 8.37
N PRO A 140 18.92 -24.56 8.12
CA PRO A 140 18.52 -24.98 6.78
C PRO A 140 17.27 -24.25 6.29
N HIS A 141 16.26 -24.06 7.15
CA HIS A 141 15.07 -23.28 6.81
C HIS A 141 15.44 -21.83 6.49
N VAL A 142 16.20 -21.18 7.37
CA VAL A 142 16.59 -19.78 7.23
C VAL A 142 17.31 -19.55 5.90
N LEU A 143 18.28 -20.40 5.56
CA LEU A 143 19.05 -20.26 4.32
C LEU A 143 18.17 -20.37 3.05
N TYR A 144 17.18 -21.28 3.03
CA TYR A 144 16.21 -21.33 1.92
C TYR A 144 15.26 -20.14 1.91
N LEU A 145 14.87 -19.62 3.07
CA LEU A 145 13.93 -18.50 3.18
C LEU A 145 14.56 -17.15 2.82
N LEU A 146 15.85 -16.96 3.04
CA LEU A 146 16.53 -15.71 2.70
C LEU A 146 16.47 -15.39 1.20
N GLU A 147 16.40 -16.40 0.31
CA GLU A 147 16.31 -16.20 -1.15
C GLU A 147 14.88 -16.01 -1.69
N ASN A 148 13.85 -16.34 -0.91
CA ASN A 148 12.49 -16.55 -1.43
C ASN A 148 11.52 -15.37 -1.23
N PHE A 149 11.99 -14.19 -0.81
CA PHE A 149 11.09 -13.06 -0.59
C PHE A 149 10.99 -12.14 -1.81
N ILE A 150 9.82 -12.16 -2.45
CA ILE A 150 9.47 -11.27 -3.55
C ILE A 150 8.52 -10.20 -3.02
N LEU A 151 8.86 -8.92 -3.21
CA LEU A 151 7.92 -7.84 -2.97
C LEU A 151 6.76 -7.96 -3.97
N LYS A 152 5.53 -8.04 -3.47
CA LYS A 152 4.33 -7.93 -4.30
C LYS A 152 3.82 -6.49 -4.25
N ILE A 153 4.11 -5.72 -5.30
CA ILE A 153 3.57 -4.38 -5.49
C ILE A 153 2.28 -4.50 -6.33
N ASN A 154 1.22 -3.77 -5.95
CA ASN A 154 0.04 -3.65 -6.80
C ASN A 154 0.23 -2.47 -7.78
N THR A 155 0.55 -2.78 -9.04
CA THR A 155 0.72 -1.76 -10.10
C THR A 155 -0.52 -1.60 -10.98
N ASN A 156 -1.55 -2.44 -10.82
CA ASN A 156 -2.70 -2.49 -11.73
C ASN A 156 -3.59 -1.26 -11.61
N ASP A 157 -3.75 -0.72 -10.40
CA ASP A 157 -4.64 0.42 -10.18
C ASP A 157 -4.04 1.71 -10.75
N THR A 158 -2.75 1.98 -10.56
CA THR A 158 -2.08 3.18 -11.06
C THR A 158 -2.06 3.25 -12.59
N GLN A 159 -1.89 2.11 -13.29
CA GLN A 159 -1.98 2.07 -14.75
C GLN A 159 -3.41 2.29 -15.29
N TYR A 160 -4.43 1.80 -14.57
CA TYR A 160 -5.83 2.01 -14.94
C TYR A 160 -6.27 3.47 -14.77
N TYR A 161 -5.79 4.15 -13.72
CA TYR A 161 -6.14 5.55 -13.47
C TYR A 161 -5.37 6.55 -14.33
N ASN A 162 -4.26 6.18 -14.97
CA ASN A 162 -3.60 7.02 -15.97
C ASN A 162 -4.55 7.45 -17.11
N ILE A 163 -5.55 6.62 -17.44
CA ILE A 163 -6.58 6.93 -18.46
C ILE A 163 -7.59 7.96 -17.94
N LEU A 164 -7.75 8.08 -16.62
CA LEU A 164 -8.71 8.97 -15.96
C LEU A 164 -8.07 10.29 -15.48
N LEU A 165 -6.74 10.35 -15.43
CA LEU A 165 -5.95 11.56 -15.21
C LEU A 165 -5.74 12.28 -16.56
N ASN A 166 -6.84 12.73 -17.18
CA ASN A 166 -6.75 13.49 -18.42
C ASN A 166 -6.16 14.88 -18.15
N PRO A 167 -5.22 15.37 -19.00
CA PRO A 167 -4.70 16.72 -18.89
C PRO A 167 -5.83 17.74 -18.98
N ASN A 168 -5.91 18.64 -18.00
CA ASN A 168 -6.82 19.77 -18.01
C ASN A 168 -6.05 21.02 -18.46
N PRO A 169 -6.26 21.53 -19.68
CA PRO A 169 -5.52 22.69 -20.17
C PRO A 169 -5.74 23.95 -19.33
N ASP A 170 -6.81 23.99 -18.54
CA ASP A 170 -7.17 25.12 -17.69
C ASP A 170 -6.64 24.96 -16.24
N SER A 171 -5.92 23.88 -15.91
CA SER A 171 -5.40 23.63 -14.55
C SER A 171 -3.99 23.04 -14.54
N GLU A 172 -2.99 23.90 -14.37
CA GLU A 172 -1.58 23.54 -14.22
C GLU A 172 -1.35 22.55 -13.07
N LEU A 173 -1.88 22.85 -11.88
CA LEU A 173 -1.74 22.01 -10.69
C LEU A 173 -2.32 20.59 -10.87
N GLN A 174 -3.45 20.43 -11.59
CA GLN A 174 -3.99 19.10 -11.89
C GLN A 174 -3.04 18.31 -12.79
N ASN A 175 -2.42 18.98 -13.76
CA ASN A 175 -1.48 18.35 -14.69
C ASN A 175 -0.18 17.96 -13.98
N GLU A 176 0.33 18.78 -13.07
CA GLU A 176 1.50 18.47 -12.24
C GLU A 176 1.27 17.20 -11.42
N ILE A 177 0.14 17.11 -10.71
CA ILE A 177 -0.18 15.92 -9.90
C ILE A 177 -0.37 14.69 -10.76
N ALA A 178 -1.02 14.82 -11.91
CA ALA A 178 -1.14 13.72 -12.86
C ALA A 178 0.23 13.22 -13.32
N GLN A 179 1.19 14.12 -13.58
CA GLN A 179 2.55 13.76 -13.95
C GLN A 179 3.29 13.06 -12.81
N GLU A 180 3.17 13.55 -11.57
CA GLU A 180 3.77 12.91 -10.40
C GLU A 180 3.23 11.48 -10.19
N ILE A 181 1.91 11.29 -10.34
CA ILE A 181 1.28 9.96 -10.26
C ILE A 181 1.83 9.02 -11.32
N VAL A 182 1.92 9.48 -12.57
CA VAL A 182 2.46 8.68 -13.68
C VAL A 182 3.93 8.33 -13.43
N GLY A 183 4.74 9.28 -12.96
CA GLY A 183 6.14 9.10 -12.63
C GLY A 183 6.33 8.02 -11.55
N PHE A 184 5.61 8.16 -10.43
CA PHE A 184 5.62 7.19 -9.34
C PHE A 184 5.20 5.78 -9.81
N SER A 185 4.12 5.69 -10.59
CA SER A 185 3.64 4.42 -11.14
C SER A 185 4.69 3.74 -12.02
N ASN A 186 5.36 4.51 -12.87
CA ASN A 186 6.41 3.99 -13.75
C ASN A 186 7.58 3.49 -12.92
N ASN A 187 8.05 4.27 -11.95
CA ASN A 187 9.13 3.87 -11.04
C ASN A 187 8.78 2.56 -10.32
N LEU A 188 7.56 2.42 -9.79
CA LEU A 188 7.14 1.14 -9.17
C LEU A 188 7.17 -0.04 -10.15
N SER A 189 6.80 0.19 -11.42
CA SER A 189 6.70 -0.87 -12.42
C SER A 189 8.06 -1.33 -12.95
N TYR A 190 9.05 -0.45 -13.02
CA TYR A 190 10.39 -0.75 -13.56
C TYR A 190 11.31 -1.41 -12.53
N GLN A 191 11.03 -1.29 -11.24
CA GLN A 191 11.89 -1.87 -10.20
C GLN A 191 11.64 -3.39 -10.08
N SER A 192 12.56 -4.17 -10.65
CA SER A 192 12.58 -5.62 -10.47
C SER A 192 13.43 -6.00 -9.26
N PHE A 193 12.81 -6.63 -8.26
CA PHE A 193 13.52 -7.29 -7.17
C PHE A 193 14.08 -8.62 -7.69
N VAL A 194 15.39 -8.82 -7.58
CA VAL A 194 16.09 -9.91 -8.26
C VAL A 194 16.20 -11.11 -7.31
N SER A 195 15.52 -12.21 -7.63
CA SER A 195 15.76 -13.46 -6.93
C SER A 195 17.17 -13.98 -7.26
N SER A 196 18.07 -14.01 -6.29
CA SER A 196 19.33 -14.76 -6.42
C SER A 196 19.12 -16.19 -5.94
N LYS A 197 19.68 -17.17 -6.67
CA LYS A 197 19.57 -18.61 -6.36
C LYS A 197 20.92 -19.25 -5.99
N GLY A 198 21.83 -18.50 -5.37
CA GLY A 198 23.18 -18.97 -5.06
C GLY A 198 23.21 -19.92 -3.85
N VAL A 199 22.53 -19.55 -2.77
CA VAL A 199 22.45 -20.31 -1.51
C VAL A 199 21.67 -21.60 -1.70
N SER A 200 20.45 -21.53 -2.24
CA SER A 200 19.61 -22.72 -2.44
C SER A 200 20.22 -23.74 -3.39
N THR A 201 21.01 -23.30 -4.38
CA THR A 201 21.74 -24.21 -5.28
C THR A 201 22.80 -25.00 -4.51
N LEU A 202 23.63 -24.34 -3.70
CA LEU A 202 24.66 -24.99 -2.89
C LEU A 202 24.07 -25.95 -1.84
N LEU A 203 22.91 -25.61 -1.26
CA LEU A 203 22.20 -26.50 -0.35
C LEU A 203 21.73 -27.78 -1.06
N LYS A 204 21.15 -27.64 -2.27
CA LYS A 204 20.69 -28.78 -3.08
C LYS A 204 21.85 -29.67 -3.52
N GLU A 205 22.99 -29.08 -3.91
CA GLU A 205 24.22 -29.81 -4.25
C GLU A 205 24.76 -30.63 -3.05
N ALA A 206 24.61 -30.10 -1.83
CA ALA A 206 24.97 -30.81 -0.61
C ALA A 206 23.92 -31.84 -0.14
N LEU A 207 22.88 -32.07 -0.95
CA LEU A 207 21.75 -32.96 -0.66
C LEU A 207 20.97 -32.55 0.60
N ILE A 208 20.84 -31.25 0.84
CA ILE A 208 19.93 -30.69 1.84
C ILE A 208 18.57 -30.48 1.16
N PRO A 209 17.47 -31.05 1.68
CA PRO A 209 16.16 -30.90 1.05
C PRO A 209 15.57 -29.50 1.26
N GLU A 210 14.79 -29.04 0.29
CA GLU A 210 14.00 -27.81 0.44
C GLU A 210 12.83 -28.07 1.42
N PRO A 211 12.56 -27.17 2.39
CA PRO A 211 11.48 -27.37 3.36
C PRO A 211 10.12 -27.52 2.67
N THR A 212 9.31 -28.51 3.09
CA THR A 212 7.96 -28.70 2.52
C THR A 212 7.05 -27.51 2.85
N SER A 213 6.37 -27.00 1.83
CA SER A 213 5.74 -25.68 1.71
C SER A 213 4.56 -25.34 2.64
N VAL A 214 4.13 -26.21 3.56
CA VAL A 214 2.79 -26.07 4.19
C VAL A 214 2.72 -25.03 5.32
N ASN A 215 3.84 -24.53 5.86
CA ASN A 215 3.82 -23.45 6.88
C ASN A 215 4.81 -22.30 6.62
N VAL A 216 5.46 -22.26 5.46
CA VAL A 216 6.44 -21.21 5.13
C VAL A 216 5.82 -19.81 5.04
N LEU A 217 4.52 -19.70 4.70
CA LEU A 217 3.84 -18.42 4.55
C LEU A 217 3.38 -17.79 5.88
N SER A 218 3.07 -18.60 6.90
CA SER A 218 2.74 -18.13 8.26
C SER A 218 3.97 -17.97 9.15
N SER A 219 5.03 -18.73 8.89
CA SER A 219 6.26 -18.72 9.69
C SER A 219 7.28 -17.65 9.31
N TYR A 220 7.03 -16.90 8.23
CA TYR A 220 7.97 -15.90 7.72
C TYR A 220 8.09 -14.65 8.60
N ASN A 221 7.15 -14.42 9.51
CA ASN A 221 7.16 -13.26 10.39
C ASN A 221 7.85 -13.53 11.74
N ASP A 222 8.11 -14.81 12.04
CA ASP A 222 8.69 -15.26 13.29
C ASP A 222 9.52 -16.52 13.08
N TRP A 223 10.85 -16.38 13.08
CA TRP A 223 11.79 -17.49 12.96
C TRP A 223 11.57 -18.57 14.04
N ASN A 224 10.96 -18.21 15.19
CA ASN A 224 10.64 -19.14 16.27
C ASN A 224 9.45 -20.05 15.97
N SER A 225 8.67 -19.73 14.94
CA SER A 225 7.54 -20.54 14.48
C SER A 225 7.91 -21.62 13.47
N LEU A 226 9.22 -21.78 13.18
CA LEU A 226 9.75 -22.85 12.34
C LEU A 226 9.59 -24.22 13.02
N LEU A 227 9.30 -25.26 12.23
CA LEU A 227 9.13 -26.62 12.75
C LEU A 227 10.49 -27.24 13.11
N LYS A 228 10.62 -27.67 14.37
CA LYS A 228 11.88 -28.16 14.97
C LYS A 228 12.43 -29.48 14.38
N TYR A 229 11.63 -30.21 13.60
CA TYR A 229 11.96 -31.58 13.16
C TYR A 229 11.96 -31.78 11.64
N SER A 230 12.14 -30.72 10.86
CA SER A 230 12.16 -30.83 9.39
C SER A 230 13.50 -31.36 8.83
N PHE A 231 14.56 -31.43 9.66
CA PHE A 231 15.91 -31.81 9.26
C PHE A 231 16.55 -32.78 10.26
N THR A 232 17.32 -33.73 9.75
CA THR A 232 18.13 -34.66 10.53
C THR A 232 19.38 -33.97 11.09
N ASN A 233 19.95 -34.52 12.17
CA ASN A 233 21.21 -34.00 12.73
C ASN A 233 22.35 -34.00 11.70
N ALA A 234 22.40 -35.00 10.81
CA ALA A 234 23.40 -35.08 9.75
C ALA A 234 23.24 -33.96 8.71
N GLU A 235 22.00 -33.58 8.37
CA GLU A 235 21.73 -32.44 7.48
C GLU A 235 22.09 -31.11 8.16
N ILE A 236 21.80 -30.96 9.45
CA ILE A 236 22.20 -29.77 10.23
C ILE A 236 23.72 -29.62 10.26
N GLU A 237 24.45 -30.71 10.56
CA GLU A 237 25.92 -30.70 10.58
C GLU A 237 26.52 -30.36 9.20
N LYS A 238 25.93 -30.89 8.11
CA LYS A 238 26.31 -30.52 6.74
C LYS A 238 26.14 -29.02 6.48
N VAL A 239 25.04 -28.42 6.94
CA VAL A 239 24.81 -26.98 6.81
C VAL A 239 25.82 -26.17 7.62
N GLU A 240 26.14 -26.57 8.85
CA GLU A 240 27.17 -25.91 9.65
C GLU A 240 28.54 -25.95 8.96
N ASN A 241 28.91 -27.08 8.37
CA ASN A 241 30.15 -27.23 7.59
C ASN A 241 30.13 -26.38 6.32
N LEU A 242 29.00 -26.32 5.60
CA LEU A 242 28.84 -25.46 4.44
C LEU A 242 28.98 -23.97 4.79
N LEU A 243 28.47 -23.52 5.94
CA LEU A 243 28.61 -22.13 6.41
C LEU A 243 30.08 -21.71 6.59
N GLN A 244 30.97 -22.66 6.84
CA GLN A 244 32.41 -22.41 6.88
C GLN A 244 33.06 -22.36 5.48
N SER A 245 32.41 -22.89 4.44
CA SER A 245 32.96 -22.92 3.08
C SER A 245 33.05 -21.51 2.47
N ASP A 246 34.06 -21.27 1.62
CA ASP A 246 34.18 -20.01 0.89
C ASP A 246 33.04 -19.82 -0.12
N ALA A 247 32.56 -20.91 -0.73
CA ALA A 247 31.50 -20.89 -1.73
C ALA A 247 30.17 -20.38 -1.14
N LEU A 248 29.71 -20.95 -0.01
CA LEU A 248 28.46 -20.50 0.62
C LEU A 248 28.60 -19.08 1.18
N ARG A 249 29.75 -18.72 1.74
CA ARG A 249 29.98 -17.35 2.22
C ARG A 249 29.98 -16.32 1.09
N ALA A 250 30.54 -16.65 -0.07
CA ALA A 250 30.46 -15.80 -1.25
C ALA A 250 28.99 -15.62 -1.69
N ALA A 251 28.22 -16.71 -1.75
CA ALA A 251 26.79 -16.65 -2.09
C ALA A 251 25.98 -15.80 -1.09
N LEU A 252 26.24 -15.93 0.23
CA LEU A 252 25.59 -15.12 1.26
C LEU A 252 25.94 -13.64 1.15
N ARG A 253 27.19 -13.29 0.82
CA ARG A 253 27.60 -11.89 0.57
C ARG A 253 26.91 -11.31 -0.65
N THR A 254 26.82 -12.06 -1.74
CA THR A 254 26.06 -11.63 -2.93
C THR A 254 24.60 -11.40 -2.58
N LEU A 255 23.98 -12.29 -1.82
CA LEU A 255 22.60 -12.15 -1.36
C LEU A 255 22.41 -10.92 -0.45
N LEU A 256 23.34 -10.67 0.46
CA LEU A 256 23.35 -9.46 1.32
C LEU A 256 23.39 -8.19 0.46
N LEU A 257 24.29 -8.12 -0.52
CA LEU A 257 24.40 -6.95 -1.41
C LEU A 257 23.11 -6.72 -2.21
N ASN A 258 22.53 -7.78 -2.77
CA ASN A 258 21.27 -7.69 -3.49
C ASN A 258 20.16 -7.14 -2.59
N LYS A 259 19.99 -7.69 -1.37
CA LYS A 259 18.99 -7.22 -0.42
C LYS A 259 19.21 -5.77 0.03
N LEU A 260 20.45 -5.32 0.16
CA LEU A 260 20.76 -3.92 0.47
C LEU A 260 20.31 -2.98 -0.65
N VAL A 261 20.57 -3.35 -1.91
CA VAL A 261 20.11 -2.58 -3.08
C VAL A 261 18.59 -2.55 -3.13
N GLU A 262 17.94 -3.68 -2.90
CA GLU A 262 16.48 -3.75 -2.86
C GLU A 262 15.86 -2.92 -1.73
N PHE A 263 16.46 -2.98 -0.53
CA PHE A 263 16.07 -2.17 0.62
C PHE A 263 16.19 -0.67 0.31
N ALA A 264 17.30 -0.27 -0.32
CA ALA A 264 17.56 1.09 -0.75
C ALA A 264 16.50 1.61 -1.72
N ILE A 265 16.21 0.83 -2.75
CA ILE A 265 15.18 1.15 -3.75
C ILE A 265 13.82 1.30 -3.07
N ALA A 266 13.46 0.37 -2.18
CA ALA A 266 12.18 0.41 -1.49
C ALA A 266 12.03 1.66 -0.60
N LEU A 267 13.09 2.09 0.09
CA LEU A 267 13.08 3.34 0.86
C LEU A 267 12.86 4.58 0.00
N ASN A 268 13.51 4.66 -1.16
CA ASN A 268 13.30 5.77 -2.09
C ASN A 268 11.86 5.81 -2.62
N LEU A 269 11.30 4.65 -2.98
CA LEU A 269 9.90 4.55 -3.41
C LEU A 269 8.91 4.93 -2.30
N ILE A 270 9.21 4.60 -1.04
CA ILE A 270 8.40 5.05 0.11
C ILE A 270 8.41 6.57 0.20
N GLU A 271 9.59 7.20 0.07
CA GLU A 271 9.73 8.66 0.11
C GLU A 271 8.96 9.35 -1.03
N GLU A 272 9.13 8.86 -2.26
CA GLU A 272 8.37 9.35 -3.42
C GLU A 272 6.85 9.20 -3.21
N GLY A 273 6.41 8.04 -2.71
CA GLY A 273 5.00 7.78 -2.47
C GLY A 273 4.40 8.67 -1.38
N ILE A 274 5.14 8.94 -0.29
CA ILE A 274 4.69 9.83 0.79
C ILE A 274 4.61 11.27 0.32
N ASN A 275 5.61 11.75 -0.42
CA ASN A 275 5.58 13.09 -1.00
C ASN A 275 4.38 13.24 -1.93
N LEU A 276 4.11 12.24 -2.78
CA LEU A 276 2.96 12.26 -3.67
C LEU A 276 1.62 12.22 -2.91
N LEU A 277 1.49 11.42 -1.86
CA LEU A 277 0.31 11.44 -0.99
C LEU A 277 0.08 12.83 -0.37
N GLN A 278 1.16 13.53 -0.04
CA GLN A 278 1.10 14.89 0.47
C GLN A 278 0.68 15.89 -0.62
N SER A 279 1.29 15.86 -1.82
CA SER A 279 0.87 16.68 -2.97
C SER A 279 -0.63 16.50 -3.28
N ILE A 280 -1.10 15.25 -3.27
CA ILE A 280 -2.51 14.92 -3.48
C ILE A 280 -3.41 15.52 -2.39
N LYS A 281 -2.98 15.48 -1.12
CA LYS A 281 -3.70 16.10 0.00
C LYS A 281 -3.72 17.63 -0.09
N GLU A 282 -2.63 18.25 -0.52
CA GLU A 282 -2.58 19.71 -0.69
C GLU A 282 -3.55 20.17 -1.78
N PHE A 283 -3.64 19.41 -2.87
CA PHE A 283 -4.59 19.68 -3.96
C PHE A 283 -6.05 19.35 -3.63
N ASN A 284 -6.28 18.22 -2.97
CA ASN A 284 -7.60 17.79 -2.53
C ASN A 284 -7.58 17.50 -1.03
N PRO A 285 -7.72 18.52 -0.17
CA PRO A 285 -7.64 18.35 1.29
C PRO A 285 -8.64 17.35 1.87
N ASN A 286 -9.75 17.12 1.16
CA ASN A 286 -10.79 16.19 1.55
C ASN A 286 -10.60 14.78 0.93
N VAL A 287 -9.46 14.50 0.28
CA VAL A 287 -9.14 13.16 -0.22
C VAL A 287 -8.96 12.18 0.94
N LYS A 288 -9.57 11.00 0.82
CA LYS A 288 -9.55 9.95 1.86
C LYS A 288 -9.26 8.58 1.24
N LEU A 289 -8.88 7.62 2.09
CA LEU A 289 -8.64 6.23 1.69
C LEU A 289 -9.98 5.55 1.41
N ASN A 290 -10.17 5.12 0.17
CA ASN A 290 -11.37 4.45 -0.33
C ASN A 290 -11.19 2.94 -0.33
N TYR A 291 -11.72 2.28 0.69
CA TYR A 291 -11.75 0.82 0.76
C TYR A 291 -13.08 0.27 0.27
N LEU A 292 -13.04 -0.85 -0.44
CA LEU A 292 -14.23 -1.53 -0.95
C LEU A 292 -14.46 -2.82 -0.15
N ASN A 293 -15.67 -3.02 0.36
CA ASN A 293 -16.12 -4.23 1.06
C ASN A 293 -15.13 -4.75 2.11
N ILE A 294 -15.15 -4.17 3.31
CA ILE A 294 -14.37 -4.68 4.43
C ILE A 294 -15.10 -5.84 5.11
N GLY A 295 -14.35 -6.86 5.51
CA GLY A 295 -14.87 -7.94 6.35
C GLY A 295 -13.84 -8.52 7.31
N ILE A 296 -14.34 -9.24 8.33
CA ILE A 296 -13.55 -9.99 9.32
C ILE A 296 -13.39 -11.45 8.90
N VAL A 297 -12.20 -12.00 9.12
CA VAL A 297 -11.88 -13.42 8.89
C VAL A 297 -10.96 -13.92 10.01
N GLY A 298 -11.07 -15.20 10.40
CA GLY A 298 -10.25 -15.77 11.46
C GLY A 298 -10.93 -16.91 12.22
N ASP A 299 -10.16 -17.65 13.01
CA ASP A 299 -10.61 -18.77 13.85
C ASP A 299 -11.54 -18.32 14.99
N ALA A 300 -11.46 -17.06 15.41
CA ALA A 300 -12.44 -16.45 16.32
C ALA A 300 -13.84 -16.29 15.68
N VAL A 301 -13.97 -16.47 14.36
CA VAL A 301 -15.22 -16.31 13.59
C VAL A 301 -15.56 -17.61 12.84
N ASN A 302 -15.20 -17.68 11.55
CA ASN A 302 -15.55 -18.76 10.61
C ASN A 302 -14.33 -19.49 10.01
N GLY A 303 -13.12 -19.17 10.46
CA GLY A 303 -11.85 -19.72 9.97
C GLY A 303 -11.11 -18.83 8.96
N TRP A 304 -9.93 -19.27 8.52
CA TRP A 304 -9.01 -18.49 7.68
C TRP A 304 -9.17 -18.73 6.16
N LEU A 305 -9.78 -19.84 5.76
CA LEU A 305 -9.90 -20.29 4.37
C LEU A 305 -11.33 -20.13 3.80
N VAL A 306 -12.09 -19.19 4.37
CA VAL A 306 -13.47 -18.88 3.98
C VAL A 306 -13.58 -17.42 3.57
N GLU A 307 -14.72 -17.01 3.01
CA GLU A 307 -15.01 -15.59 2.78
C GLU A 307 -15.11 -14.81 4.09
N SER A 308 -14.79 -13.53 4.05
CA SER A 308 -14.92 -12.66 5.22
C SER A 308 -16.38 -12.45 5.59
N THR A 309 -16.64 -12.34 6.89
CA THR A 309 -17.90 -11.82 7.41
C THR A 309 -17.92 -10.30 7.16
N PRO A 310 -18.84 -9.77 6.33
CA PRO A 310 -18.80 -8.38 5.90
C PRO A 310 -19.13 -7.42 7.05
N LEU A 311 -18.41 -6.30 7.12
CA LEU A 311 -18.73 -5.18 8.00
C LEU A 311 -19.67 -4.22 7.30
N VAL A 312 -20.43 -3.47 8.09
CA VAL A 312 -21.29 -2.39 7.61
C VAL A 312 -20.47 -1.10 7.61
N LEU A 313 -20.44 -0.39 6.47
CA LEU A 313 -19.88 0.96 6.42
C LEU A 313 -20.85 1.91 7.14
N SER A 314 -20.50 2.33 8.35
CA SER A 314 -21.31 3.24 9.16
C SER A 314 -21.03 4.71 8.84
N ASP A 315 -19.78 5.03 8.52
CA ASP A 315 -19.34 6.37 8.12
C ASP A 315 -18.42 6.30 6.89
N ALA A 316 -18.99 6.58 5.72
CA ALA A 316 -18.26 6.65 4.46
C ALA A 316 -17.24 7.80 4.43
N GLU A 317 -17.47 8.86 5.21
CA GLU A 317 -16.55 9.98 5.29
C GLU A 317 -15.32 9.60 6.11
N ASN A 318 -15.46 8.87 7.22
CA ASN A 318 -14.33 8.52 8.08
C ASN A 318 -13.84 7.07 7.90
N SER A 319 -14.34 6.37 6.86
CA SER A 319 -14.03 4.96 6.59
C SER A 319 -14.19 4.11 7.86
N ILE A 320 -15.32 4.29 8.55
CA ILE A 320 -15.68 3.55 9.76
C ILE A 320 -16.57 2.38 9.37
N TRP A 321 -16.11 1.19 9.76
CA TRP A 321 -16.77 -0.08 9.47
C TRP A 321 -17.10 -0.77 10.79
N GLU A 322 -18.33 -1.27 10.90
CA GLU A 322 -18.87 -1.77 12.16
C GLU A 322 -19.60 -3.10 11.98
N ILE A 323 -19.61 -3.91 13.03
CA ILE A 323 -20.43 -5.13 13.13
C ILE A 323 -20.61 -5.54 14.59
N ASP A 324 -21.81 -6.03 14.93
CA ASP A 324 -22.04 -6.78 16.16
C ASP A 324 -21.83 -8.27 15.89
N LEU A 325 -20.93 -8.90 16.63
CA LEU A 325 -20.55 -10.28 16.38
C LEU A 325 -20.21 -11.03 17.66
N ASN A 326 -20.73 -12.26 17.76
CA ASN A 326 -20.31 -13.21 18.79
C ASN A 326 -19.00 -13.89 18.35
N LEU A 327 -17.95 -13.68 19.12
CA LEU A 327 -16.61 -14.18 18.84
C LEU A 327 -16.24 -15.36 19.76
N LYS A 328 -15.49 -16.30 19.20
CA LYS A 328 -14.85 -17.40 19.93
C LYS A 328 -13.45 -16.97 20.39
N ASN A 329 -12.87 -17.74 21.32
CA ASN A 329 -11.43 -17.62 21.57
C ASN A 329 -10.68 -17.99 20.29
N GLY A 330 -9.68 -17.20 19.91
CA GLY A 330 -8.91 -17.41 18.70
C GLY A 330 -8.30 -16.11 18.22
N HIS A 331 -8.14 -15.97 16.91
CA HIS A 331 -7.66 -14.74 16.31
C HIS A 331 -8.51 -14.32 15.12
N LEU A 332 -8.38 -13.05 14.72
CA LEU A 332 -8.98 -12.54 13.50
C LEU A 332 -8.17 -11.43 12.85
N LYS A 333 -8.52 -11.13 11.60
CA LYS A 333 -8.05 -9.98 10.83
C LYS A 333 -9.18 -9.37 10.02
N PHE A 334 -8.97 -8.12 9.60
CA PHE A 334 -9.82 -7.44 8.64
C PHE A 334 -9.20 -7.58 7.24
N ARG A 335 -10.02 -7.67 6.21
CA ARG A 335 -9.54 -7.58 4.82
C ARG A 335 -10.61 -7.04 3.88
N SER A 336 -10.13 -6.45 2.80
CA SER A 336 -10.93 -5.85 1.74
C SER A 336 -11.16 -6.85 0.61
N ASN A 337 -12.37 -6.88 0.06
CA ASN A 337 -12.77 -7.70 -1.09
C ASN A 337 -12.38 -9.19 -1.00
N ASN A 338 -12.43 -9.79 0.20
CA ASN A 338 -11.99 -11.17 0.44
C ASN A 338 -10.53 -11.47 0.03
N SER A 339 -9.69 -10.45 -0.16
CA SER A 339 -8.32 -10.59 -0.64
C SER A 339 -7.31 -10.44 0.49
N TRP A 340 -6.30 -11.31 0.52
CA TRP A 340 -5.14 -11.10 1.39
C TRP A 340 -4.24 -9.99 0.89
N SER A 341 -4.39 -9.50 -0.35
CA SER A 341 -3.57 -8.38 -0.84
C SER A 341 -3.82 -7.09 -0.08
N GLN A 342 -4.99 -6.93 0.55
CA GLN A 342 -5.38 -5.75 1.30
C GLN A 342 -6.06 -6.15 2.60
N ASN A 343 -5.27 -6.22 3.67
CA ASN A 343 -5.70 -6.71 4.97
C ASN A 343 -5.09 -5.91 6.12
N TRP A 344 -5.79 -5.86 7.24
CA TRP A 344 -5.37 -5.18 8.44
C TRP A 344 -5.47 -6.09 9.66
N GLY A 345 -4.61 -5.84 10.63
CA GLY A 345 -4.59 -6.57 11.89
C GLY A 345 -3.89 -5.79 12.98
N GLY A 346 -3.51 -6.50 14.03
CA GLY A 346 -2.90 -5.95 15.23
C GLY A 346 -2.58 -7.08 16.20
N THR A 347 -1.82 -6.77 17.25
CA THR A 347 -1.37 -7.76 18.25
C THR A 347 -1.96 -7.49 19.63
N GLU A 348 -2.88 -6.54 19.74
CA GLU A 348 -3.42 -6.04 20.99
C GLU A 348 -4.96 -6.17 20.99
N PHE A 349 -5.56 -6.27 22.16
CA PHE A 349 -7.01 -6.44 22.33
C PHE A 349 -7.39 -5.85 23.69
N PRO A 350 -8.55 -5.16 23.84
CA PRO A 350 -9.63 -5.00 22.87
C PRO A 350 -9.54 -3.75 22.00
N LYS A 351 -8.52 -2.91 22.15
CA LYS A 351 -8.38 -1.67 21.38
C LYS A 351 -6.93 -1.40 21.07
N ALA A 352 -6.63 -1.04 19.82
CA ALA A 352 -5.29 -0.62 19.43
C ALA A 352 -5.30 0.14 18.09
N ARG A 353 -4.11 0.54 17.64
CA ARG A 353 -3.91 0.95 16.26
C ARG A 353 -3.97 -0.27 15.33
N VAL A 354 -4.71 -0.14 14.23
CA VAL A 354 -4.72 -1.11 13.16
C VAL A 354 -3.47 -0.93 12.29
N LYS A 355 -2.87 -2.04 11.86
CA LYS A 355 -1.73 -2.04 10.94
C LYS A 355 -2.10 -2.75 9.66
N TYR A 356 -1.79 -2.15 8.52
CA TYR A 356 -1.80 -2.86 7.24
C TYR A 356 -0.83 -4.03 7.27
N TRP A 357 -1.24 -5.19 6.76
CA TRP A 357 -0.55 -6.47 6.95
C TRP A 357 -0.23 -6.82 8.42
N GLY A 358 -0.94 -6.22 9.38
CA GLY A 358 -0.73 -6.44 10.81
C GLY A 358 -0.90 -7.90 11.22
N GLY A 359 -0.38 -8.24 12.40
CA GLY A 359 -0.55 -9.59 12.99
C GLY A 359 -2.01 -9.97 13.20
N ASN A 360 -2.24 -11.24 13.55
CA ASN A 360 -3.58 -11.71 13.89
C ASN A 360 -4.00 -11.16 15.26
N ILE A 361 -5.14 -10.49 15.33
CA ILE A 361 -5.65 -9.88 16.57
C ILE A 361 -6.11 -11.01 17.48
N PRO A 362 -5.56 -11.15 18.70
CA PRO A 362 -6.00 -12.17 19.65
C PRO A 362 -7.37 -11.79 20.21
N ILE A 363 -8.28 -12.76 20.31
CA ILE A 363 -9.65 -12.54 20.74
C ILE A 363 -9.97 -13.41 21.95
N THR A 364 -10.56 -12.79 22.97
CA THR A 364 -11.26 -13.48 24.04
C THR A 364 -12.74 -13.63 23.66
N LYS A 365 -13.33 -14.79 23.93
CA LYS A 365 -14.72 -15.07 23.58
C LYS A 365 -15.68 -14.04 24.20
N GLY A 366 -16.74 -13.71 23.47
CA GLY A 366 -17.79 -12.80 23.93
C GLY A 366 -18.56 -12.19 22.77
N ASN A 367 -19.64 -11.47 23.11
CA ASN A 367 -20.36 -10.66 22.15
C ASN A 367 -19.76 -9.24 22.11
N TYR A 368 -19.46 -8.73 20.91
CA TYR A 368 -18.79 -7.45 20.75
C TYR A 368 -19.43 -6.61 19.65
N HIS A 369 -19.53 -5.31 19.90
CA HIS A 369 -19.65 -4.29 18.87
C HIS A 369 -18.23 -3.93 18.43
N ILE A 370 -17.91 -4.23 17.18
CA ILE A 370 -16.56 -4.12 16.62
C ILE A 370 -16.53 -2.90 15.70
N ILE A 371 -15.61 -1.99 15.96
CA ILE A 371 -15.39 -0.77 15.18
C ILE A 371 -14.01 -0.83 14.56
N LEU A 372 -13.93 -0.59 13.25
CA LEU A 372 -12.69 -0.38 12.51
C LEU A 372 -12.71 1.00 11.86
N ASN A 373 -11.81 1.88 12.26
CA ASN A 373 -11.63 3.20 11.66
C ASN A 373 -10.34 3.22 10.84
N LEU A 374 -10.48 3.16 9.52
CA LEU A 374 -9.34 3.14 8.60
C LEU A 374 -8.80 4.53 8.25
N THR A 375 -9.44 5.61 8.71
CA THR A 375 -8.90 6.98 8.60
C THR A 375 -7.94 7.28 9.75
N GLU A 376 -8.30 6.89 10.97
CA GLU A 376 -7.46 7.06 12.17
C GLU A 376 -6.51 5.89 12.42
N ASN A 377 -6.64 4.82 11.63
CA ASN A 377 -5.93 3.56 11.77
C ASN A 377 -6.12 2.95 13.17
N THR A 378 -7.36 2.75 13.60
CA THR A 378 -7.72 2.17 14.91
C THR A 378 -8.77 1.09 14.78
N TYR A 379 -8.80 0.18 15.75
CA TYR A 379 -9.92 -0.73 15.97
C TYR A 379 -10.26 -0.83 17.44
N GLU A 380 -11.52 -1.17 17.73
CA GLU A 380 -12.02 -1.34 19.08
C GLU A 380 -13.09 -2.44 19.12
N PHE A 381 -13.02 -3.28 20.16
CA PHE A 381 -13.99 -4.32 20.47
C PHE A 381 -14.72 -3.94 21.75
N ILE A 382 -15.92 -3.37 21.61
CA ILE A 382 -16.76 -2.95 22.74
C ILE A 382 -17.60 -4.15 23.17
N LYS A 383 -17.36 -4.68 24.38
CA LYS A 383 -18.11 -5.84 24.87
C LYS A 383 -19.58 -5.47 25.05
N LEU A 384 -20.46 -6.24 24.42
CA LEU A 384 -21.90 -6.14 24.57
C LEU A 384 -22.35 -6.98 25.78
N ALA A 385 -23.51 -6.64 26.36
CA ALA A 385 -24.10 -7.47 27.40
C ALA A 385 -24.35 -8.88 26.85
N ASP A 386 -24.05 -9.90 27.66
CA ASP A 386 -24.45 -11.26 27.37
C ASP A 386 -25.98 -11.32 27.58
N ASP A 387 -26.75 -11.60 26.53
CA ASP A 387 -28.21 -11.81 26.60
C ASP A 387 -28.59 -13.00 27.50
#